data_AF-A0A9E5YZX4-F1
#
_entry.id   AF-A0A9E5YZX4-F1
#
_cell.length_a   1.000
_cell.length_b   1.000
_cell.length_c   1.000
_cell.angle_alpha   90.00
_cell.angle_beta   90.00
_cell.angle_gamma   90.00
#
_symmetry.space_group_name_H-M   'P 1'
#
loop_
_entity.id
_entity.type
_entity.pdbx_description
1 polymer ?
#
loop_
_entity_poly.entity_id
_entity_poly.type
_entity_poly.pdbx_seq_one_letter_code
_entity_poly.pdbx_strand_id
1 'polypeptide(L)'
;MTSYKFHTKTRHKAGPGVLLTVILMGLMTSACGMTDGIFAPPPPPPPCPSVSILGNAERVTQFRTGPGRDLTDITVEARIDDFIARCIYDVDEDTGVGQVHVELSLGVTAARGAANEKGFAEIPY
;
A
#
# COMPACT_ATOMS: atom_id res chain seq x y z
N MET A 1 -20.73 -70.82 55.73
CA MET A 1 -19.85 -69.78 56.33
C MET A 1 -18.65 -69.63 55.39
N THR A 2 -18.28 -68.51 54.77
CA THR A 2 -18.45 -67.06 55.06
C THR A 2 -18.03 -66.29 53.77
N SER A 3 -18.91 -65.47 53.18
CA SER A 3 -18.99 -63.98 53.14
C SER A 3 -17.89 -63.17 52.40
N TYR A 4 -18.33 -62.37 51.41
CA TYR A 4 -17.61 -61.40 50.54
C TYR A 4 -17.39 -60.02 51.23
N LYS A 5 -16.45 -59.18 50.74
CA LYS A 5 -16.38 -57.74 51.07
C LYS A 5 -15.90 -56.86 49.88
N PHE A 6 -16.57 -55.72 49.70
CA PHE A 6 -16.57 -54.82 48.53
C PHE A 6 -15.73 -53.53 48.74
N HIS A 7 -15.36 -52.92 47.61
CA HIS A 7 -14.66 -51.63 47.37
C HIS A 7 -15.28 -50.39 48.06
N THR A 8 -14.45 -49.39 48.39
CA THR A 8 -14.91 -48.00 48.66
C THR A 8 -14.05 -46.91 48.00
N LYS A 9 -14.78 -45.91 47.50
CA LYS A 9 -14.44 -44.73 46.69
C LYS A 9 -14.01 -43.55 47.58
N THR A 10 -12.92 -42.84 47.24
CA THR A 10 -12.47 -41.64 47.96
C THR A 10 -13.29 -40.42 47.56
N ARG A 11 -13.94 -39.76 48.53
CA ARG A 11 -14.59 -38.45 48.41
C ARG A 11 -13.69 -37.41 49.06
N HIS A 12 -13.24 -36.39 48.32
CA HIS A 12 -12.58 -35.22 48.90
C HIS A 12 -13.62 -34.11 49.17
N LYS A 13 -13.70 -33.68 50.44
CA LYS A 13 -14.50 -32.53 50.89
C LYS A 13 -13.69 -31.25 50.66
N ALA A 14 -14.16 -30.36 49.79
CA ALA A 14 -13.61 -29.01 49.62
C ALA A 14 -14.13 -28.09 50.74
N GLY A 15 -13.21 -27.47 51.49
CA GLY A 15 -13.55 -26.49 52.52
C GLY A 15 -13.77 -25.08 51.95
N PRO A 16 -14.48 -24.18 52.66
CA PRO A 16 -14.85 -22.85 52.18
C PRO A 16 -13.65 -21.93 51.89
N GLY A 17 -12.48 -22.19 52.48
CA GLY A 17 -11.24 -21.44 52.20
C GLY A 17 -10.53 -21.82 50.90
N VAL A 18 -10.77 -23.01 50.36
CA VAL A 18 -10.15 -23.48 49.09
C VAL A 18 -10.91 -22.91 47.89
N LEU A 19 -12.22 -22.66 48.03
CA LEU A 19 -13.01 -22.01 46.99
C LEU A 19 -12.64 -20.52 46.81
N LEU A 20 -12.27 -19.82 47.88
CA LEU A 20 -11.97 -18.38 47.83
C LEU A 20 -10.60 -18.09 47.16
N THR A 21 -9.63 -19.01 47.31
CA THR A 21 -8.28 -18.88 46.75
C THR A 21 -8.23 -19.22 45.26
N VAL A 22 -9.05 -20.18 44.79
CA VAL A 22 -9.19 -20.50 43.35
C VAL A 22 -9.85 -19.35 42.58
N ILE A 23 -10.77 -18.61 43.20
CA ILE A 23 -11.40 -17.44 42.57
C ILE A 23 -10.39 -16.30 42.39
N LEU A 24 -9.59 -15.99 43.42
CA LEU A 24 -8.61 -14.89 43.35
C LEU A 24 -7.51 -15.12 42.29
N MET A 25 -7.14 -16.39 42.02
CA MET A 25 -6.13 -16.75 41.04
C MET A 25 -6.66 -16.79 39.59
N GLY A 26 -7.97 -17.00 39.40
CA GLY A 26 -8.60 -16.97 38.08
C GLY A 26 -8.82 -15.56 37.49
N LEU A 27 -8.76 -14.51 38.33
CA LEU A 27 -8.93 -13.12 37.88
C LEU A 27 -7.68 -12.52 37.20
N MET A 28 -6.52 -13.17 37.28
CA MET A 28 -5.26 -12.62 36.76
C MET A 28 -4.93 -13.06 35.31
N THR A 29 -5.73 -13.91 34.68
CA THR A 29 -5.42 -14.48 33.34
C THR A 29 -6.15 -13.81 32.18
N SER A 30 -6.97 -12.78 32.41
CA SER A 30 -7.74 -12.10 31.35
C SER A 30 -7.00 -10.94 30.66
N ALA A 31 -5.73 -10.71 30.95
CA ALA A 31 -5.00 -9.51 30.49
C ALA A 31 -4.37 -9.62 29.08
N CYS A 32 -4.27 -10.80 28.46
CA CYS A 32 -3.54 -10.95 27.18
C CYS A 32 -4.27 -10.40 25.94
N GLY A 33 -5.54 -10.00 26.03
CA GLY A 33 -6.27 -9.39 24.89
C GLY A 33 -6.25 -7.85 24.90
N MET A 34 -5.69 -7.24 25.95
CA MET A 34 -5.80 -5.79 26.16
C MET A 34 -4.63 -5.00 25.56
N THR A 35 -3.56 -5.68 25.12
CA THR A 35 -2.38 -5.05 24.51
C THR A 35 -2.60 -4.65 23.05
N ASP A 36 -3.51 -5.31 22.34
CA ASP A 36 -3.74 -5.09 20.91
C ASP A 36 -4.40 -3.73 20.61
N GLY A 37 -5.04 -3.10 21.60
CA GLY A 37 -5.66 -1.77 21.44
C GLY A 37 -4.84 -0.61 22.02
N ILE A 38 -3.87 -0.87 22.91
CA ILE A 38 -3.11 0.19 23.61
C ILE A 38 -1.77 0.47 22.91
N PHE A 39 -1.20 -0.50 22.20
CA PHE A 39 0.10 -0.36 21.50
C PHE A 39 0.02 -0.71 20.01
N ALA A 40 -1.17 -0.70 19.41
CA ALA A 40 -1.28 -0.88 17.97
C ALA A 40 -0.61 0.30 17.23
N PRO A 41 0.29 0.04 16.26
CA PRO A 41 0.74 1.09 15.36
C PRO A 41 -0.46 1.61 14.56
N PRO A 42 -0.43 2.89 14.14
CA PRO A 42 -1.47 3.45 13.29
C PRO A 42 -1.59 2.61 12.00
N PRO A 43 -2.80 2.55 11.41
CA PRO A 43 -3.01 1.82 10.17
C PRO A 43 -2.10 2.38 9.07
N PRO A 44 -1.54 1.51 8.20
CA PRO A 44 -0.69 1.98 7.12
C PRO A 44 -1.45 2.89 6.14
N PRO A 45 -0.76 3.82 5.46
CA PRO A 45 -1.39 4.70 4.48
C PRO A 45 -1.96 3.89 3.31
N PRO A 46 -2.99 4.42 2.62
CA PRO A 46 -3.60 3.74 1.48
C PRO A 46 -2.59 3.55 0.34
N PRO A 47 -2.76 2.52 -0.52
CA PRO A 47 -1.85 2.30 -1.63
C PRO A 47 -1.85 3.47 -2.61
N CYS A 48 -0.70 3.72 -3.24
CA CYS A 48 -0.60 4.68 -4.34
C CYS A 48 -1.56 4.33 -5.47
N PRO A 49 -2.19 5.32 -6.13
CA PRO A 49 -2.97 5.07 -7.33
C PRO A 49 -2.09 4.47 -8.43
N SER A 50 -2.68 3.61 -9.25
CA SER A 50 -2.00 3.05 -10.41
C SER A 50 -1.79 4.11 -11.47
N VAL A 51 -0.55 4.27 -11.92
CA VAL A 51 -0.17 5.14 -13.03
C VAL A 51 0.35 4.29 -14.19
N SER A 52 0.10 4.75 -15.41
CA SER A 52 0.56 4.08 -16.62
C SER A 52 0.63 5.06 -17.79
N ILE A 53 1.52 4.78 -18.75
CA ILE A 53 1.55 5.52 -20.02
C ILE A 53 0.40 5.02 -20.88
N LEU A 54 -0.39 5.94 -21.44
CA LEU A 54 -1.47 5.60 -22.34
C LEU A 54 -0.90 4.96 -23.61
N GLY A 55 -1.40 3.79 -23.99
CA GLY A 55 -0.95 3.09 -25.19
C GLY A 55 -1.14 3.94 -26.45
N ASN A 56 -0.11 4.00 -27.29
CA ASN A 56 0.04 4.86 -28.46
C ASN A 56 0.26 6.35 -28.16
N ALA A 57 0.33 6.77 -26.90
CA ALA A 57 0.76 8.12 -26.50
C ALA A 57 2.24 8.15 -26.11
N GLU A 58 2.94 7.01 -26.12
CA GLU A 58 4.35 6.93 -25.77
C GLU A 58 5.27 7.48 -26.85
N ARG A 59 4.81 7.64 -28.09
CA ARG A 59 5.59 8.16 -29.21
C ARG A 59 4.86 9.30 -29.90
N VAL A 60 5.61 10.29 -30.32
CA VAL A 60 5.11 11.31 -31.24
C VAL A 60 6.14 11.72 -32.25
N THR A 61 5.61 11.93 -33.46
CA THR A 61 6.29 12.54 -34.58
C THR A 61 5.51 13.80 -34.96
N GLN A 62 6.17 14.95 -34.87
CA GLN A 62 5.60 16.20 -35.34
C GLN A 62 6.19 16.58 -36.70
N PHE A 63 5.35 17.15 -37.53
CA PHE A 63 5.71 17.65 -38.85
C PHE A 63 5.57 19.17 -38.87
N ARG A 64 6.36 19.84 -39.72
CA ARG A 64 6.17 21.27 -39.98
C ARG A 64 4.77 21.52 -40.55
N THR A 65 4.25 22.73 -40.34
CA THR A 65 2.96 23.15 -40.91
C THR A 65 2.97 23.02 -42.42
N GLY A 66 1.94 22.37 -42.99
CA GLY A 66 1.81 22.13 -44.42
C GLY A 66 1.26 20.74 -44.73
N PRO A 67 1.05 20.43 -46.02
CA PRO A 67 0.55 19.13 -46.46
C PRO A 67 1.62 18.02 -46.41
N GLY A 68 2.89 18.38 -46.34
CA GLY A 68 4.01 17.45 -46.28
C GLY A 68 3.98 16.58 -45.02
N ARG A 69 4.22 15.27 -45.19
CA ARG A 69 4.22 14.25 -44.14
C ARG A 69 5.34 13.23 -44.35
N ASP A 70 6.41 13.63 -45.03
CA ASP A 70 7.57 12.75 -45.24
C ASP A 70 8.62 12.95 -44.14
N LEU A 71 9.69 12.13 -44.18
CA LEU A 71 10.77 12.18 -43.20
C LEU A 71 11.52 13.52 -43.18
N THR A 72 11.49 14.28 -44.28
CA THR A 72 12.12 15.60 -44.37
C THR A 72 11.28 16.70 -43.72
N ASP A 73 9.98 16.46 -43.55
CA ASP A 73 9.05 17.39 -42.91
C ASP A 73 9.02 17.27 -41.38
N ILE A 74 9.70 16.27 -40.80
CA ILE A 74 9.71 16.03 -39.35
C ILE A 74 10.44 17.16 -38.63
N THR A 75 9.80 17.74 -37.61
CA THR A 75 10.40 18.75 -36.72
C THR A 75 10.95 18.13 -35.44
N VAL A 76 10.25 17.15 -34.87
CA VAL A 76 10.71 16.41 -33.69
C VAL A 76 10.10 15.02 -33.66
N GLU A 77 10.90 14.06 -33.22
CA GLU A 77 10.43 12.75 -32.78
C GLU A 77 10.73 12.61 -31.29
N ALA A 78 9.73 12.27 -30.49
CA ALA A 78 9.87 12.10 -29.06
C ALA A 78 9.24 10.78 -28.61
N ARG A 79 9.82 10.21 -27.55
CA ARG A 79 9.31 8.98 -26.93
C ARG A 79 9.43 9.08 -25.42
N ILE A 80 8.37 8.68 -24.72
CA ILE A 80 8.41 8.41 -23.29
C ILE A 80 9.00 7.00 -23.13
N ASP A 81 10.15 6.92 -22.47
CA ASP A 81 10.89 5.68 -22.22
C ASP A 81 10.34 4.94 -21.01
N ASP A 82 10.18 5.67 -19.91
CA ASP A 82 9.74 5.17 -18.62
C ASP A 82 9.09 6.30 -17.81
N PHE A 83 8.58 5.93 -16.63
CA PHE A 83 8.16 6.88 -15.62
C PHE A 83 8.46 6.34 -14.22
N ILE A 84 8.67 7.25 -13.29
CA ILE A 84 8.70 6.97 -11.85
C ILE A 84 7.56 7.74 -11.22
N ALA A 85 6.73 7.06 -10.43
CA ALA A 85 5.72 7.69 -9.62
C ALA A 85 5.96 7.43 -8.14
N ARG A 86 5.80 8.48 -7.34
CA ARG A 86 5.92 8.44 -5.89
C ARG A 86 4.72 9.12 -5.26
N CYS A 87 4.21 8.56 -4.16
CA CYS A 87 3.24 9.25 -3.34
C CYS A 87 3.89 9.90 -2.13
N ILE A 88 3.46 11.12 -1.84
CA ILE A 88 3.72 11.82 -0.59
C ILE A 88 2.38 11.95 0.11
N TYR A 89 2.29 11.39 1.31
CA TYR A 89 1.08 11.37 2.12
C TYR A 89 1.16 12.51 3.13
N ASP A 90 0.23 13.45 3.01
CA ASP A 90 0.00 14.50 4.00
C ASP A 90 -1.35 14.19 4.65
N VAL A 91 -1.33 13.21 5.55
CA VAL A 91 -2.53 12.64 6.18
C VAL A 91 -2.38 12.68 7.69
N ASP A 92 -3.42 13.16 8.36
CA ASP A 92 -3.52 13.12 9.81
C ASP A 92 -3.70 11.66 10.27
N GLU A 93 -2.77 11.16 11.10
CA GLU A 93 -2.71 9.75 11.49
C GLU A 93 -3.91 9.31 12.35
N ASP A 94 -4.53 10.24 13.09
CA ASP A 94 -5.63 9.96 14.02
C ASP A 94 -6.99 9.91 13.30
N THR A 95 -7.21 10.83 12.37
CA THR A 95 -8.47 10.98 11.64
C THR A 95 -8.46 10.29 10.28
N GLY A 96 -7.28 9.99 9.74
CA GLY A 96 -7.09 9.45 8.39
C GLY A 96 -7.46 10.42 7.26
N VAL A 97 -7.68 11.70 7.59
CA VAL A 97 -8.07 12.73 6.61
C VAL A 97 -6.83 13.47 6.13
N GLY A 98 -6.71 13.66 4.83
CA GLY A 98 -5.59 14.40 4.24
C GLY A 98 -5.52 14.32 2.73
N GLN A 99 -4.33 14.57 2.20
CA GLN A 99 -4.03 14.60 0.78
C GLN A 99 -2.92 13.61 0.43
N VAL A 100 -3.01 13.07 -0.79
CA VAL A 100 -1.95 12.27 -1.39
C VAL A 100 -1.45 13.01 -2.61
N HIS A 101 -0.20 13.45 -2.57
CA HIS A 101 0.47 14.06 -3.72
C HIS A 101 1.17 12.97 -4.52
N VAL A 102 0.85 12.87 -5.81
CA VAL A 102 1.54 11.97 -6.74
C VAL A 102 2.57 12.78 -7.51
N GLU A 103 3.85 12.51 -7.24
CA GLU A 103 4.95 13.05 -8.02
C GLU A 103 5.25 12.08 -9.17
N LEU A 104 5.18 12.60 -10.40
CA LEU A 104 5.49 11.87 -11.62
C LEU A 104 6.76 12.44 -12.25
N SER A 105 7.73 11.58 -12.52
CA SER A 105 8.93 11.90 -13.30
C SER A 105 8.94 11.04 -14.57
N LEU A 106 9.15 11.67 -15.73
CA LEU A 106 9.14 10.99 -17.03
C LEU A 106 10.57 10.92 -17.59
N GLY A 107 10.96 9.74 -18.06
CA GLY A 107 12.09 9.59 -18.96
C GLY A 107 11.64 9.87 -20.39
N VAL A 108 12.20 10.90 -21.04
CA VAL A 108 11.85 11.27 -22.41
C VAL A 108 13.10 11.35 -23.27
N THR A 109 13.10 10.59 -24.37
CA THR A 109 14.10 10.71 -25.44
C THR A 109 13.49 11.49 -26.59
N ALA A 110 14.21 12.50 -27.08
CA ALA A 110 13.80 13.27 -28.26
C ALA A 110 14.93 13.38 -29.29
N ALA A 111 14.56 13.33 -30.57
CA ALA A 111 15.43 13.51 -31.72
C ALA A 111 14.97 14.71 -32.55
N ARG A 112 15.93 15.54 -32.94
CA ARG A 112 15.69 16.69 -33.82
C ARG A 112 15.45 16.19 -35.26
N GLY A 113 14.32 16.57 -35.84
CA GLY A 113 14.01 16.26 -37.24
C GLY A 113 14.67 17.20 -38.24
N ALA A 114 14.65 16.81 -39.52
CA ALA A 114 15.28 17.57 -40.61
C ALA A 114 14.68 18.97 -40.83
N ALA A 115 13.38 19.14 -40.56
CA ALA A 115 12.69 20.41 -40.70
C ALA A 115 12.88 21.36 -39.49
N ASN A 116 13.64 20.97 -38.47
CA ASN A 116 13.84 21.79 -37.27
C ASN A 116 15.09 22.67 -37.36
N GLU A 117 14.89 23.84 -37.95
CA GLU A 117 15.94 24.87 -38.10
C GLU A 117 16.26 25.58 -36.77
N LYS A 118 15.31 25.61 -35.83
CA LYS A 118 15.43 26.38 -34.57
C LYS A 118 16.14 25.61 -33.45
N GLY A 119 16.20 24.28 -33.55
CA GLY A 119 16.74 23.42 -32.50
C GLY A 119 15.86 23.33 -31.24
N PHE A 120 14.62 23.82 -31.31
CA PHE A 120 13.63 23.76 -30.23
C PHE A 120 12.30 23.26 -30.80
N ALA A 121 11.55 22.50 -30.00
CA ALA A 121 10.20 22.05 -30.33
C ALA A 121 9.39 21.90 -29.04
N GLU A 122 8.12 22.28 -29.08
CA GLU A 122 7.16 22.00 -28.03
C GLU A 122 6.53 20.64 -28.29
N ILE A 123 6.58 19.75 -27.31
CA ILE A 123 6.12 18.37 -27.42
C ILE A 123 4.74 18.26 -26.75
N PRO A 124 3.68 17.81 -27.44
CA PRO A 124 2.31 17.91 -26.94
C PRO A 124 1.91 16.77 -25.97
N TYR A 125 2.55 16.62 -24.80
CA TYR A 125 2.01 15.91 -23.61
C TYR A 125 2.63 16.47 -22.33
#